data_AF-A0A3C1PNW7-F1
#
_entry.id   AF-A0A3C1PNW7-F1
#
_cell.length_a   1.000
_cell.length_b   1.000
_cell.length_c   1.000
_cell.angle_alpha   90.00
_cell.angle_beta   90.00
_cell.angle_gamma   90.00
#
_symmetry.space_group_name_H-M   'P 1'
#
loop_
_entity.id
_entity.type
_entity.pdbx_description
1 polymer ?
#
loop_
_entity_poly.entity_id
_entity_poly.type
_entity_poly.pdbx_seq_one_letter_code
_entity_poly.pdbx_strand_id
1 'polypeptide(L)'
;MLTSNYKAVEKKILILLVILVFSTNIEAQLRLKSAETYYQNLSYQDAIDSYSKQVKKERTNGEALFNLANAYRLNGRMTEAEIWFEQAVIYNPSPLCKLYYAQTLLSNSKYLKAKTWFLKFADQAPSANDANLARDMAVFCQGLEDNGMPGYTYIINEARFNSDLHDYGPFFYKDSAVVFVSNRGVKTDRNKKDKWTGENYMKLFITYVNHNTNDFTVPEKFLKNYSTRFHEGSLCFTSDYTKVY
;
A
#
# COMPACT_ATOMS: atom_id res chain seq x y z
N MET A 1 9.92 -6.77 -65.38
CA MET A 1 10.91 -7.00 -64.29
C MET A 1 10.75 -6.04 -63.12
N LEU A 2 10.56 -4.73 -63.34
CA LEU A 2 10.46 -3.73 -62.26
C LEU A 2 9.35 -4.04 -61.24
N THR A 3 8.14 -4.41 -61.67
CA THR A 3 6.98 -4.71 -60.80
C THR A 3 7.16 -5.92 -59.87
N SER A 4 7.99 -6.90 -60.23
CA SER A 4 8.29 -8.06 -59.39
C SER A 4 9.18 -7.69 -58.20
N ASN A 5 10.17 -6.81 -58.43
CA ASN A 5 11.06 -6.31 -57.39
C ASN A 5 10.33 -5.41 -56.38
N TYR A 6 9.37 -4.59 -56.83
CA TYR A 6 8.54 -3.78 -55.93
C TYR A 6 7.73 -4.65 -54.94
N LYS A 7 7.04 -5.69 -55.43
CA LYS A 7 6.29 -6.62 -54.57
C LYS A 7 7.19 -7.37 -53.57
N ALA A 8 8.41 -7.70 -53.97
CA ALA A 8 9.37 -8.36 -53.08
C ALA A 8 9.88 -7.42 -51.97
N VAL A 9 10.08 -6.13 -52.27
CA VAL A 9 10.46 -5.10 -51.29
C VAL A 9 9.30 -4.80 -50.33
N GLU A 10 8.07 -4.64 -50.83
CA GLU A 10 6.87 -4.45 -50.01
C GLU A 10 6.65 -5.61 -49.03
N LYS A 11 6.80 -6.86 -49.49
CA LYS A 11 6.70 -8.05 -48.64
C LYS A 11 7.77 -8.07 -47.54
N LYS A 12 9.01 -7.66 -47.85
CA LYS A 12 10.09 -7.56 -46.85
C LYS A 12 9.81 -6.46 -45.82
N ILE A 13 9.32 -5.30 -46.26
CA ILE A 13 8.93 -4.20 -45.36
C ILE A 13 7.78 -4.64 -44.44
N LEU A 14 6.76 -5.32 -44.98
CA LEU A 14 5.65 -5.84 -44.19
C LEU A 14 6.13 -6.86 -43.15
N ILE A 15 6.99 -7.80 -43.51
CA ILE A 15 7.57 -8.77 -42.58
C ILE A 15 8.37 -8.06 -41.47
N LEU A 16 9.17 -7.04 -41.83
CA LEU A 16 9.95 -6.27 -40.86
C LEU A 16 9.04 -5.49 -39.88
N LEU A 17 7.97 -4.85 -40.38
CA LEU A 17 6.98 -4.16 -39.55
C LEU A 17 6.27 -5.12 -38.61
N VAL A 18 5.91 -6.30 -39.08
CA VAL A 18 5.30 -7.36 -38.27
C VAL A 18 6.25 -7.81 -37.17
N ILE A 19 7.54 -8.04 -37.47
CA ILE A 19 8.56 -8.41 -36.47
C ILE A 19 8.74 -7.30 -35.42
N LEU A 20 8.73 -6.03 -35.83
CA LEU A 20 8.87 -4.89 -34.92
C LEU A 20 7.66 -4.76 -33.98
N VAL A 21 6.44 -5.02 -34.48
CA VAL A 21 5.24 -5.05 -33.64
C VAL A 21 5.31 -6.21 -32.66
N PHE A 22 5.75 -7.41 -33.08
CA PHE A 22 5.86 -8.56 -32.18
C PHE A 22 6.94 -8.38 -31.10
N SER A 23 8.08 -7.76 -31.40
CA SER A 23 9.17 -7.59 -30.42
C SER A 23 8.79 -6.65 -29.27
N THR A 24 8.06 -5.58 -29.56
CA THR A 24 7.57 -4.64 -28.53
C THR A 24 6.51 -5.26 -27.61
N ASN A 25 5.68 -6.17 -28.13
CA ASN A 25 4.69 -6.92 -27.35
C ASN A 25 5.34 -7.91 -26.38
N ILE A 26 6.39 -8.63 -26.81
CA ILE A 26 7.14 -9.57 -25.94
C ILE A 26 7.77 -8.81 -24.77
N GLU A 27 8.38 -7.65 -25.04
CA GLU A 27 9.00 -6.84 -23.99
C GLU A 27 7.97 -6.35 -22.95
N ALA A 28 6.80 -5.88 -23.41
CA ALA A 28 5.71 -5.47 -22.53
C ALA A 28 5.21 -6.62 -21.65
N GLN A 29 5.04 -7.82 -22.23
CA GLN A 29 4.59 -9.00 -21.50
C GLN A 29 5.61 -9.48 -20.45
N LEU A 30 6.90 -9.43 -20.77
CA LEU A 30 7.97 -9.78 -19.81
C LEU A 30 8.01 -8.80 -18.63
N ARG A 31 7.83 -7.50 -18.88
CA ARG A 31 7.75 -6.48 -17.82
C ARG A 31 6.54 -6.68 -16.92
N LEU A 32 5.37 -7.00 -17.50
CA LEU A 32 4.17 -7.31 -16.74
C LEU A 32 4.38 -8.52 -15.83
N LYS A 33 4.95 -9.60 -16.36
CA LYS A 33 5.25 -10.82 -15.58
C LYS A 33 6.22 -10.54 -14.42
N SER A 34 7.22 -9.68 -14.64
CA SER A 34 8.12 -9.24 -13.58
C SER A 34 7.38 -8.46 -12.49
N ALA A 35 6.49 -7.54 -12.87
CA ALA A 35 5.69 -6.76 -11.92
C ALA A 35 4.79 -7.66 -11.06
N GLU A 36 4.16 -8.64 -11.69
CA GLU A 36 3.33 -9.63 -11.01
C GLU A 36 4.15 -10.52 -10.07
N THR A 37 5.35 -10.91 -10.48
CA THR A 37 6.27 -11.68 -9.62
C THR A 37 6.66 -10.88 -8.38
N TYR A 38 6.93 -9.56 -8.51
CA TYR A 38 7.18 -8.72 -7.34
C TYR A 38 5.97 -8.65 -6.41
N TYR A 39 4.78 -8.48 -6.98
CA TYR A 39 3.53 -8.40 -6.23
C TYR A 39 3.22 -9.69 -5.47
N GLN A 40 3.34 -10.85 -6.14
CA GLN A 40 3.14 -12.17 -5.52
C GLN A 40 4.16 -12.45 -4.41
N ASN A 41 5.39 -11.94 -4.55
CA ASN A 41 6.43 -12.02 -3.52
C ASN A 41 6.33 -10.91 -2.45
N LEU A 42 5.19 -10.22 -2.34
CA LEU A 42 4.93 -9.15 -1.37
C LEU A 42 5.91 -7.97 -1.47
N SER A 43 6.66 -7.87 -2.56
CA SER A 43 7.61 -6.79 -2.84
C SER A 43 6.88 -5.61 -3.45
N TYR A 44 5.94 -5.04 -2.69
CA TYR A 44 4.97 -4.08 -3.22
C TYR A 44 5.60 -2.78 -3.71
N GLN A 45 6.71 -2.31 -3.13
CA GLN A 45 7.38 -1.14 -3.68
C GLN A 45 7.95 -1.42 -5.08
N ASP A 46 8.56 -2.58 -5.29
CA ASP A 46 9.07 -2.98 -6.61
C ASP A 46 7.93 -3.23 -7.61
N ALA A 47 6.81 -3.78 -7.14
CA ALA A 47 5.59 -3.95 -7.93
C ALA A 47 5.00 -2.59 -8.34
N ILE A 48 4.92 -1.62 -7.42
CA ILE A 48 4.48 -0.24 -7.69
C ILE A 48 5.34 0.40 -8.77
N ASP A 49 6.67 0.34 -8.63
CA ASP A 49 7.62 0.90 -9.60
C ASP A 49 7.42 0.29 -11.00
N SER A 50 7.18 -1.02 -11.05
CA SER A 50 7.06 -1.78 -12.29
C SER A 50 5.71 -1.57 -12.97
N TYR A 51 4.60 -1.74 -12.23
CA TYR A 51 3.25 -1.53 -12.75
C TYR A 51 3.02 -0.06 -13.14
N SER A 52 3.53 0.91 -12.39
CA SER A 52 3.41 2.34 -12.73
C SER A 52 4.01 2.66 -14.11
N LYS A 53 5.07 1.97 -14.52
CA LYS A 53 5.65 2.10 -15.87
C LYS A 53 4.79 1.42 -16.92
N GLN A 54 4.18 0.28 -16.58
CA GLN A 54 3.31 -0.47 -17.51
C GLN A 54 2.02 0.29 -17.80
N VAL A 55 1.30 0.74 -16.77
CA VAL A 55 0.00 1.41 -16.94
C VAL A 55 0.12 2.77 -17.65
N LYS A 56 1.31 3.40 -17.65
CA LYS A 56 1.57 4.58 -18.47
C LYS A 56 1.53 4.29 -19.97
N LYS A 57 1.93 3.07 -20.38
CA LYS A 57 1.92 2.62 -21.78
C LYS A 57 0.58 1.99 -22.16
N GLU A 58 -0.02 1.23 -21.25
CA GLU A 58 -1.25 0.48 -21.48
C GLU A 58 -2.24 0.70 -20.33
N ARG A 59 -3.16 1.66 -20.52
CA ARG A 59 -4.13 2.07 -19.48
C ARG A 59 -5.38 1.19 -19.38
N THR A 60 -5.44 0.10 -20.14
CA THR A 60 -6.63 -0.76 -20.25
C THR A 60 -6.45 -2.12 -19.60
N ASN A 61 -5.24 -2.45 -19.13
CA ASN A 61 -4.98 -3.71 -18.45
C ASN A 61 -5.54 -3.64 -17.02
N GLY A 62 -6.76 -4.13 -16.83
CA GLY A 62 -7.49 -4.04 -15.56
C GLY A 62 -6.83 -4.78 -14.40
N GLU A 63 -6.12 -5.88 -14.65
CA GLU A 63 -5.38 -6.61 -13.62
C GLU A 63 -4.15 -5.84 -13.15
N ALA A 64 -3.37 -5.28 -14.09
CA ALA A 64 -2.23 -4.42 -13.77
C ALA A 64 -2.66 -3.17 -12.98
N LEU A 65 -3.77 -2.54 -13.37
CA LEU A 65 -4.35 -1.41 -12.65
C LEU A 65 -4.80 -1.80 -11.24
N PHE A 66 -5.49 -2.93 -11.10
CA PHE A 66 -5.94 -3.44 -9.81
C PHE A 66 -4.76 -3.76 -8.88
N ASN A 67 -3.76 -4.49 -9.36
CA ASN A 67 -2.58 -4.85 -8.55
C ASN A 67 -1.75 -3.63 -8.18
N LEU A 68 -1.62 -2.64 -9.08
CA LEU A 68 -0.99 -1.36 -8.75
C LEU A 68 -1.74 -0.62 -7.63
N ALA A 69 -3.05 -0.45 -7.78
CA ALA A 69 -3.89 0.20 -6.80
C ALA A 69 -3.83 -0.51 -5.44
N ASN A 70 -3.89 -1.86 -5.46
CA ASN A 70 -3.83 -2.66 -4.27
C ASN A 70 -2.45 -2.61 -3.59
N ALA A 71 -1.36 -2.56 -4.36
CA ALA A 71 -0.02 -2.38 -3.80
C ALA A 71 0.15 -1.03 -3.10
N TYR A 72 -0.43 0.05 -3.64
CA TYR A 72 -0.51 1.34 -2.94
C TYR A 72 -1.36 1.22 -1.66
N ARG A 73 -2.53 0.57 -1.73
CA ARG A 73 -3.42 0.35 -0.57
C ARG A 73 -2.72 -0.41 0.56
N LEU A 74 -1.98 -1.46 0.23
CA LEU A 74 -1.21 -2.28 1.18
C LEU A 74 -0.01 -1.54 1.79
N ASN A 75 0.40 -0.42 1.19
CA ASN A 75 1.40 0.50 1.73
C ASN A 75 0.79 1.72 2.43
N GLY A 76 -0.52 1.73 2.69
CA GLY A 76 -1.21 2.86 3.32
C GLY A 76 -1.31 4.11 2.44
N ARG A 77 -0.91 4.03 1.17
CA ARG A 77 -0.91 5.15 0.20
C ARG A 77 -2.27 5.27 -0.47
N MET A 78 -3.27 5.62 0.35
CA MET A 78 -4.69 5.56 -0.02
C MET A 78 -5.07 6.59 -1.09
N THR A 79 -4.43 7.76 -1.09
CA THR A 79 -4.61 8.78 -2.14
C THR A 79 -4.19 8.25 -3.51
N GLU A 80 -3.02 7.63 -3.62
CA GLU A 80 -2.55 7.04 -4.86
C GLU A 80 -3.35 5.81 -5.25
N ALA A 81 -3.71 4.97 -4.28
CA ALA A 81 -4.55 3.80 -4.51
C ALA A 81 -5.89 4.18 -5.16
N GLU A 82 -6.51 5.28 -4.71
CA GLU A 82 -7.79 5.74 -5.25
C GLU A 82 -7.72 6.03 -6.75
N ILE A 83 -6.67 6.72 -7.20
CA ILE A 83 -6.46 7.10 -8.61
C ILE A 83 -6.47 5.85 -9.49
N TRP A 84 -5.77 4.80 -9.06
CA TRP A 84 -5.64 3.58 -9.84
C TRP A 84 -6.86 2.67 -9.70
N PHE A 85 -7.52 2.64 -8.53
CA PHE A 85 -8.76 1.90 -8.39
C PHE A 85 -9.89 2.49 -9.22
N GLU A 86 -9.98 3.82 -9.36
CA GLU A 86 -10.96 4.49 -10.23
C GLU A 86 -10.86 4.00 -11.69
N GLN A 87 -9.65 3.73 -12.16
CA GLN A 87 -9.42 3.13 -13.48
C GLN A 87 -9.64 1.61 -13.46
N ALA A 88 -9.15 0.93 -12.43
CA ALA A 88 -9.23 -0.53 -12.33
C ALA A 88 -10.68 -1.02 -12.35
N VAL A 89 -11.61 -0.34 -11.66
CA VAL A 89 -13.03 -0.75 -11.63
C VAL A 89 -13.74 -0.62 -12.99
N ILE A 90 -13.17 0.12 -13.96
CA ILE A 90 -13.69 0.21 -15.34
C ILE A 90 -13.26 -1.03 -16.13
N TYR A 91 -11.99 -1.43 -16.02
CA TYR A 91 -11.38 -2.51 -16.83
C TYR A 91 -11.38 -3.89 -16.15
N ASN A 92 -11.54 -3.93 -14.83
CA ASN A 92 -11.63 -5.12 -13.99
C ASN A 92 -12.73 -4.89 -12.92
N PRO A 93 -14.01 -4.93 -13.30
CA PRO A 93 -15.14 -4.67 -12.40
C PRO A 93 -15.45 -5.85 -11.46
N SER A 94 -14.42 -6.60 -11.01
CA SER A 94 -14.59 -7.72 -10.09
C SER A 94 -15.15 -7.26 -8.73
N PRO A 95 -15.86 -8.14 -7.99
CA PRO A 95 -16.36 -7.81 -6.65
C PRO A 95 -15.24 -7.33 -5.73
N LEU A 96 -14.08 -7.98 -5.77
CA LEU A 96 -12.93 -7.60 -4.95
C LEU A 96 -12.40 -6.20 -5.28
N CYS A 97 -12.32 -5.85 -6.57
CA CYS A 97 -11.92 -4.51 -7.00
C CYS A 97 -12.89 -3.43 -6.50
N LYS A 98 -14.20 -3.69 -6.56
CA LYS A 98 -15.23 -2.78 -6.04
C LYS A 98 -15.13 -2.60 -4.52
N LEU A 99 -14.95 -3.69 -3.78
CA LEU A 99 -14.79 -3.66 -2.32
C LEU A 99 -13.57 -2.85 -1.91
N TYR A 100 -12.41 -3.12 -2.53
CA TYR A 100 -11.17 -2.39 -2.20
C TYR A 100 -11.25 -0.92 -2.61
N TYR A 101 -11.89 -0.61 -3.74
CA TYR A 101 -12.11 0.79 -4.10
C TYR A 101 -13.02 1.51 -3.10
N ALA A 102 -14.11 0.88 -2.66
CA ALA A 102 -15.01 1.43 -1.65
C ALA A 102 -14.27 1.71 -0.32
N GLN A 103 -13.44 0.76 0.14
CA GLN A 103 -12.62 0.92 1.34
C GLN A 103 -11.59 2.04 1.20
N THR A 104 -10.93 2.16 0.04
CA THR A 104 -9.99 3.25 -0.23
C THR A 104 -10.70 4.61 -0.25
N LEU A 105 -11.88 4.71 -0.86
CA LEU A 105 -12.70 5.93 -0.84
C LEU A 105 -13.12 6.31 0.57
N LEU A 106 -13.52 5.34 1.40
CA LEU A 106 -13.86 5.56 2.81
C LEU A 106 -12.64 6.08 3.58
N SER A 107 -11.47 5.49 3.39
CA SER A 107 -10.21 5.95 4.02
C SER A 107 -9.86 7.40 3.65
N ASN A 108 -10.11 7.78 2.39
CA ASN A 108 -9.92 9.15 1.91
C ASN A 108 -11.11 10.07 2.24
N SER A 109 -12.02 9.65 3.13
CA SER A 109 -13.19 10.42 3.57
C SER A 109 -14.17 10.82 2.45
N LYS A 110 -14.22 10.05 1.36
CA LYS A 110 -15.15 10.26 0.23
C LYS A 110 -16.40 9.41 0.42
N TYR A 111 -17.15 9.70 1.48
CA TYR A 111 -18.18 8.80 2.02
C TYR A 111 -19.30 8.48 1.03
N LEU A 112 -19.83 9.46 0.29
CA LEU A 112 -20.88 9.21 -0.71
C LEU A 112 -20.41 8.31 -1.87
N LYS A 113 -19.17 8.48 -2.32
CA LYS A 113 -18.58 7.59 -3.33
C LYS A 113 -18.37 6.19 -2.76
N ALA A 114 -17.84 6.09 -1.54
CA ALA A 114 -17.62 4.82 -0.84
C ALA A 114 -18.94 4.05 -0.69
N LYS A 115 -20.01 4.71 -0.20
CA LYS A 115 -21.38 4.17 -0.13
C LYS A 115 -21.82 3.56 -1.46
N THR A 116 -21.66 4.31 -2.56
CA THR A 116 -22.05 3.86 -3.90
C THR A 116 -21.33 2.57 -4.29
N TRP A 117 -20.01 2.48 -4.04
CA TRP A 117 -19.23 1.30 -4.39
C TRP A 117 -19.44 0.11 -3.46
N PHE A 118 -19.74 0.33 -2.18
CA PHE A 118 -20.18 -0.73 -1.27
C PHE A 118 -21.50 -1.36 -1.74
N LEU A 119 -22.48 -0.56 -2.17
CA LEU A 119 -23.73 -1.08 -2.74
C LEU A 119 -23.48 -1.87 -4.03
N LYS A 120 -22.64 -1.36 -4.94
CA LYS A 120 -22.25 -2.09 -6.17
C LYS A 120 -21.51 -3.40 -5.89
N PHE A 121 -20.78 -3.49 -4.79
CA PHE A 121 -20.18 -4.74 -4.32
C PHE A 121 -21.25 -5.68 -3.75
N ALA A 122 -22.19 -5.17 -2.94
CA ALA A 122 -23.27 -5.96 -2.36
C ALA A 122 -24.11 -6.70 -3.42
N ASP A 123 -24.34 -6.08 -4.57
CA ASP A 123 -25.07 -6.67 -5.71
C ASP A 123 -24.36 -7.88 -6.34
N GLN A 124 -23.05 -8.02 -6.11
CA GLN A 124 -22.20 -9.07 -6.69
C GLN A 124 -21.40 -9.82 -5.61
N ALA A 125 -21.83 -9.71 -4.36
CA ALA A 125 -21.08 -10.26 -3.25
C ALA A 125 -21.08 -11.80 -3.32
N PRO A 126 -19.98 -12.48 -2.91
CA PRO A 126 -19.89 -13.94 -2.96
C PRO A 126 -20.92 -14.64 -2.05
N SER A 127 -21.40 -13.97 -1.01
CA SER A 127 -22.37 -14.50 -0.05
C SER A 127 -23.36 -13.43 0.42
N ALA A 128 -24.48 -13.89 0.99
CA ALA A 128 -25.47 -12.99 1.61
C ALA A 128 -24.88 -12.22 2.81
N ASN A 129 -23.95 -12.83 3.56
CA ASN A 129 -23.28 -12.17 4.67
C ASN A 129 -22.39 -11.03 4.18
N ASP A 130 -21.61 -11.25 3.11
CA ASP A 130 -20.78 -10.21 2.50
C ASP A 130 -21.63 -9.06 1.94
N ALA A 131 -22.77 -9.38 1.32
CA ALA A 131 -23.71 -8.39 0.82
C ALA A 131 -24.30 -7.54 1.97
N ASN A 132 -24.69 -8.17 3.08
CA ASN A 132 -25.25 -7.47 4.24
C ASN A 132 -24.21 -6.56 4.89
N LEU A 133 -22.99 -7.07 5.12
CA LEU A 133 -21.89 -6.25 5.65
C LEU A 133 -21.60 -5.04 4.76
N ALA A 134 -21.63 -5.21 3.45
CA ALA A 134 -21.44 -4.10 2.51
C ALA A 134 -22.57 -3.06 2.58
N ARG A 135 -23.82 -3.49 2.75
CA ARG A 135 -24.95 -2.57 2.97
C ARG A 135 -24.82 -1.82 4.30
N ASP A 136 -24.37 -2.49 5.35
CA ASP A 136 -24.09 -1.86 6.66
C ASP A 136 -22.99 -0.81 6.52
N MET A 137 -21.92 -1.11 5.79
CA MET A 137 -20.87 -0.15 5.46
C MET A 137 -21.40 1.04 4.65
N ALA A 138 -22.34 0.82 3.74
CA ALA A 138 -22.99 1.89 2.98
C ALA A 138 -23.85 2.81 3.87
N VAL A 139 -24.58 2.23 4.83
CA VAL A 139 -25.33 2.99 5.86
C VAL A 139 -24.36 3.77 6.74
N PHE A 140 -23.26 3.16 7.17
CA PHE A 140 -22.20 3.81 7.95
C PHE A 140 -21.61 5.01 7.20
N CYS A 141 -21.30 4.87 5.92
CA CYS A 141 -20.82 5.98 5.08
C CYS A 141 -21.84 7.12 5.00
N GLN A 142 -23.14 6.83 4.87
CA GLN A 142 -24.17 7.86 4.90
C GLN A 142 -24.19 8.58 6.26
N GLY A 143 -24.09 7.83 7.35
CA GLY A 143 -24.04 8.39 8.70
C GLY A 143 -22.86 9.35 8.90
N LEU A 144 -21.67 9.01 8.37
CA LEU A 144 -20.50 9.89 8.41
C LEU A 144 -20.66 11.14 7.54
N GLU A 145 -21.32 11.04 6.38
CA GLU A 145 -21.61 12.21 5.55
C GLU A 145 -22.59 13.16 6.25
N ASP A 146 -23.67 12.63 6.82
CA ASP A 146 -24.75 13.43 7.40
C ASP A 146 -24.36 14.08 8.73
N ASN A 147 -23.58 13.36 9.54
CA ASN A 147 -23.30 13.74 10.93
C ASN A 147 -21.83 14.07 11.19
N GLY A 148 -20.95 13.88 10.21
CA GLY A 148 -19.51 13.90 10.41
C GLY A 148 -19.02 12.71 11.24
N MET A 149 -17.72 12.72 11.54
CA MET A 149 -17.14 11.77 12.48
C MET A 149 -17.67 12.06 13.89
N PRO A 150 -18.10 11.04 14.66
CA PRO A 150 -18.55 11.26 16.03
C PRO A 150 -17.50 12.04 16.82
N GLY A 151 -17.92 13.09 17.51
CA GLY A 151 -17.01 13.88 18.34
C GLY A 151 -16.35 13.00 19.42
N TYR A 152 -15.04 13.12 19.58
CA TYR A 152 -14.30 12.47 20.66
C TYR A 152 -14.39 13.31 21.94
N THR A 153 -14.45 12.66 23.10
CA THR A 153 -14.40 13.33 24.41
C THR A 153 -12.96 13.65 24.88
N TYR A 154 -11.97 13.38 24.03
CA TYR A 154 -10.56 13.52 24.34
C TYR A 154 -9.85 14.28 23.22
N ILE A 155 -8.83 15.05 23.59
CA ILE A 155 -7.93 15.71 22.67
C ILE A 155 -6.76 14.77 22.41
N ILE A 156 -6.55 14.39 21.16
CA ILE A 156 -5.36 13.64 20.74
C ILE A 156 -4.28 14.66 20.43
N ASN A 157 -3.13 14.54 21.09
CA ASN A 157 -1.94 15.29 20.77
C ASN A 157 -0.89 14.34 20.18
N GLU A 158 -0.18 14.82 19.17
CA GLU A 158 0.95 14.07 18.64
C GLU A 158 2.05 13.94 19.70
N ALA A 159 2.61 12.73 19.83
CA ALA A 159 3.76 12.53 20.69
C ALA A 159 4.98 13.20 20.06
N ARG A 160 5.63 14.12 20.78
CA ARG A 160 6.75 14.93 20.27
C ARG A 160 7.96 14.13 19.77
N PHE A 161 8.05 12.86 20.16
CA PHE A 161 9.11 11.95 19.73
C PHE A 161 8.77 11.17 18.45
N ASN A 162 7.57 11.33 17.91
CA ASN A 162 7.20 10.81 16.60
C ASN A 162 8.14 11.40 15.54
N SER A 163 8.36 10.59 14.52
CA SER A 163 9.09 10.89 13.32
C SER A 163 8.11 11.03 12.16
N ASP A 164 8.58 11.60 11.05
CA ASP A 164 7.80 11.67 9.80
C ASP A 164 7.67 10.30 9.09
N LEU A 165 8.02 9.21 9.78
CA LEU A 165 7.97 7.85 9.27
C LEU A 165 6.97 7.02 10.11
N HIS A 166 7.06 5.69 10.04
CA HIS A 166 6.12 4.82 10.73
C HIS A 166 6.56 4.62 12.17
N ASP A 167 5.78 5.13 13.11
CA ASP A 167 5.92 4.91 14.54
C ASP A 167 4.66 4.24 15.11
N TYR A 168 4.81 3.11 15.78
CA TYR A 168 3.67 2.38 16.32
C TYR A 168 4.04 1.44 17.47
N GLY A 169 3.01 0.86 18.08
CA GLY A 169 3.13 -0.09 19.19
C GLY A 169 3.87 0.47 20.41
N PRO A 170 3.48 1.65 20.94
CA PRO A 170 4.08 2.16 22.16
C PRO A 170 3.74 1.26 23.35
N PHE A 171 4.73 1.03 24.21
CA PHE A 171 4.61 0.30 25.47
C PHE A 171 5.32 1.07 26.59
N PHE A 172 4.65 1.27 27.72
CA PHE A 172 5.26 1.89 28.90
C PHE A 172 6.28 0.95 29.52
N TYR A 173 7.54 1.36 29.50
CA TYR A 173 8.66 0.59 30.02
C TYR A 173 9.10 1.18 31.36
N LYS A 174 8.82 0.42 32.44
CA LYS A 174 8.97 0.90 33.82
C LYS A 174 8.19 2.22 34.03
N ASP A 175 8.65 3.06 34.94
CA ASP A 175 7.91 4.25 35.36
C ASP A 175 8.20 5.51 34.51
N SER A 176 9.22 5.48 33.65
CA SER A 176 9.76 6.70 33.03
C SER A 176 10.19 6.55 31.58
N ALA A 177 9.77 5.49 30.88
CA ALA A 177 10.11 5.31 29.47
C ALA A 177 8.96 4.76 28.63
N VAL A 178 9.06 5.00 27.32
CA VAL A 178 8.22 4.41 26.30
C VAL A 178 9.11 3.70 25.31
N VAL A 179 8.84 2.41 25.09
CA VAL A 179 9.44 1.63 24.00
C VAL A 179 8.44 1.57 22.87
N PHE A 180 8.89 1.72 21.64
CA PHE A 180 8.02 1.71 20.46
C PHE A 180 8.79 1.22 19.23
N VAL A 181 8.04 0.89 18.17
CA VAL A 181 8.60 0.43 16.90
C VAL A 181 8.68 1.59 15.92
N SER A 182 9.80 1.68 15.21
CA SER A 182 10.00 2.70 14.19
C SER A 182 10.93 2.26 13.06
N ASN A 183 10.71 2.74 11.85
CA ASN A 183 11.67 2.66 10.74
C ASN A 183 12.58 3.91 10.65
N ARG A 184 12.61 4.76 11.68
CA ARG A 184 13.56 5.88 11.77
C ARG A 184 15.02 5.41 11.69
N GLY A 185 15.86 6.22 11.07
CA GLY A 185 17.29 5.96 10.96
C GLY A 185 17.90 6.51 9.68
N VAL A 186 19.21 6.30 9.52
CA VAL A 186 19.93 6.72 8.30
C VAL A 186 19.37 5.97 7.10
N LYS A 187 19.21 6.66 5.97
CA LYS A 187 18.84 6.04 4.70
C LYS A 187 19.87 4.99 4.31
N THR A 188 19.42 3.77 4.08
CA THR A 188 20.27 2.64 3.70
C THR A 188 20.14 2.32 2.21
N ASP A 189 21.08 1.52 1.68
CA ASP A 189 21.02 1.01 0.32
C ASP A 189 19.68 0.30 0.06
N ARG A 190 19.15 0.38 -1.18
CA ARG A 190 17.88 -0.27 -1.57
C ARG A 190 17.84 -1.76 -1.22
N ASN A 191 18.98 -2.45 -1.31
CA ASN A 191 19.09 -3.88 -0.99
C ASN A 191 18.93 -4.20 0.51
N LYS A 192 18.97 -3.19 1.38
CA LYS A 192 18.81 -3.28 2.84
C LYS A 192 17.47 -2.71 3.32
N LYS A 193 16.60 -2.33 2.39
CA LYS A 193 15.24 -1.87 2.68
C LYS A 193 14.27 -3.04 2.68
N ASP A 194 13.18 -2.87 3.41
CA ASP A 194 12.02 -3.75 3.31
C ASP A 194 11.42 -3.63 1.91
N LYS A 195 11.16 -4.77 1.27
CA LYS A 195 10.61 -4.82 -0.09
C LYS A 195 9.13 -4.49 -0.14
N TRP A 196 8.41 -4.66 0.97
CA TRP A 196 7.00 -4.29 1.06
C TRP A 196 6.85 -2.78 0.96
N THR A 197 7.47 -2.06 1.91
CA THR A 197 7.34 -0.60 2.05
C THR A 197 8.34 0.20 1.23
N GLY A 198 9.48 -0.39 0.87
CA GLY A 198 10.60 0.35 0.31
C GLY A 198 11.35 1.20 1.34
N GLU A 199 11.06 1.05 2.63
CA GLU A 199 11.68 1.80 3.72
C GLU A 199 12.65 0.95 4.55
N ASN A 200 13.29 1.56 5.55
CA ASN A 200 14.14 0.82 6.47
C ASN A 200 13.33 -0.26 7.21
N TYR A 201 14.00 -1.37 7.56
CA TYR A 201 13.42 -2.34 8.48
C TYR A 201 13.10 -1.68 9.82
N MET A 202 11.95 -2.07 10.38
CA MET A 202 11.46 -1.59 11.67
C MET A 202 12.40 -2.02 12.80
N LYS A 203 12.66 -1.11 13.74
CA LYS A 203 13.50 -1.32 14.91
C LYS A 203 12.82 -0.78 16.15
N LEU A 204 13.28 -1.27 17.29
CA LEU A 204 12.82 -0.81 18.59
C LEU A 204 13.58 0.43 19.00
N PHE A 205 12.85 1.40 19.52
CA PHE A 205 13.37 2.63 20.08
C PHE A 205 12.81 2.83 21.48
N ILE A 206 13.59 3.50 22.31
CA ILE A 206 13.19 3.91 23.65
C ILE A 206 13.35 5.42 23.77
N THR A 207 12.40 6.04 24.47
CA THR A 207 12.48 7.43 24.91
C THR A 207 12.09 7.53 26.38
N TYR A 208 12.63 8.51 27.08
CA TYR A 208 12.40 8.71 28.51
C TYR A 208 11.58 9.96 28.75
N VAL A 209 10.69 9.90 29.74
CA VAL A 209 9.91 11.05 30.21
C VAL A 209 10.83 11.98 30.99
N ASN A 210 10.91 13.24 30.56
CA ASN A 210 11.50 14.33 31.31
C ASN A 210 10.43 14.99 32.17
N HIS A 211 10.38 14.59 33.45
CA HIS A 211 9.39 15.11 34.41
C HIS A 211 9.52 16.62 34.69
N ASN A 212 10.67 17.24 34.40
CA ASN A 212 10.86 18.67 34.60
C ASN A 212 10.26 19.51 33.47
N THR A 213 10.27 18.98 32.24
CA THR A 213 9.78 19.70 31.05
C THR A 213 8.45 19.17 30.54
N ASN A 214 7.94 18.08 31.14
CA ASN A 214 6.80 17.32 30.64
C ASN A 214 6.95 16.95 29.16
N ASP A 215 8.15 16.50 28.78
CA ASP A 215 8.53 16.14 27.41
C ASP A 215 9.27 14.79 27.38
N PHE A 216 9.72 14.37 26.21
CA PHE A 216 10.44 13.14 25.97
C PHE A 216 11.88 13.42 25.53
N THR A 217 12.81 12.53 25.90
CA THR A 217 14.18 12.59 25.38
C THR A 217 14.22 12.23 23.89
N VAL A 218 15.30 12.58 23.21
CA VAL A 218 15.56 12.10 21.84
C VAL A 218 15.57 10.56 21.86
N PRO A 219 14.76 9.89 21.01
CA PRO A 219 14.70 8.44 21.03
C PRO A 219 15.98 7.78 20.57
N GLU A 220 16.37 6.71 21.25
CA GLU A 220 17.52 5.90 20.88
C GLU A 220 17.13 4.45 20.62
N LYS A 221 17.97 3.72 19.87
CA LYS A 221 17.69 2.30 19.60
C LYS A 221 17.64 1.50 20.90
N PHE A 222 16.57 0.77 21.09
CA PHE A 222 16.41 -0.16 22.20
C PHE A 222 17.00 -1.53 21.84
N LEU A 223 17.52 -2.26 22.83
CA LEU A 223 18.11 -3.60 22.67
C LEU A 223 19.09 -3.73 21.48
N LYS A 224 20.00 -2.76 21.32
CA LYS A 224 20.95 -2.67 20.18
C LYS A 224 21.67 -3.99 19.87
N ASN A 225 22.01 -4.78 20.89
CA ASN A 225 22.73 -6.05 20.76
C ASN A 225 21.86 -7.24 20.34
N TYR A 226 20.54 -7.10 20.39
CA TYR A 226 19.55 -8.14 20.03
C TYR A 226 18.77 -7.80 18.76
N SER A 227 18.99 -6.61 18.19
CA SER A 227 18.38 -6.23 16.91
C SER A 227 18.82 -7.17 15.80
N THR A 228 17.85 -7.78 15.13
CA THR A 228 18.07 -8.60 13.94
C THR A 228 18.35 -7.74 12.71
N ARG A 229 18.54 -8.36 11.54
CA ARG A 229 18.63 -7.63 10.26
C ARG A 229 17.27 -7.19 9.71
N PHE A 230 16.17 -7.73 10.21
CA PHE A 230 14.81 -7.57 9.66
C PHE A 230 13.90 -6.79 10.61
N HIS A 231 12.59 -6.76 10.34
CA HIS A 231 11.62 -6.08 11.20
C HIS A 231 11.64 -6.62 12.63
N GLU A 232 11.74 -5.71 13.60
CA GLU A 232 11.32 -5.96 14.96
C GLU A 232 9.83 -5.60 15.09
N GLY A 233 9.06 -6.46 15.76
CA GLY A 233 7.65 -6.22 16.05
C GLY A 233 7.43 -5.40 17.31
N SER A 234 6.18 -5.08 17.61
CA SER A 234 5.79 -4.52 18.91
C SER A 234 6.11 -5.51 20.01
N LEU A 235 6.52 -5.02 21.17
CA LEU A 235 6.86 -5.85 22.32
C LEU A 235 5.86 -5.64 23.45
N CYS A 236 5.68 -6.68 24.27
CA CYS A 236 5.13 -6.51 25.60
C CYS A 236 6.04 -7.17 26.65
N PHE A 237 5.99 -6.65 27.88
CA PHE A 237 6.81 -7.13 28.97
C PHE A 237 5.94 -7.77 30.05
N THR A 238 6.51 -8.73 30.79
CA THR A 238 5.94 -9.14 32.08
C THR A 238 5.92 -7.97 33.05
N SER A 239 5.07 -8.05 34.08
CA SER A 239 4.92 -6.99 35.09
C SER A 239 6.21 -6.69 35.86
N ASP A 240 7.12 -7.67 35.96
CA ASP A 240 8.46 -7.54 36.56
C ASP A 240 9.55 -7.14 35.56
N TYR A 241 9.20 -6.96 34.28
CA TYR A 241 10.09 -6.62 33.17
C TYR A 241 11.23 -7.62 32.91
N THR A 242 11.15 -8.84 33.45
CA THR A 242 12.20 -9.86 33.27
C THR A 242 12.04 -10.67 31.98
N LYS A 243 10.85 -10.67 31.37
CA LYS A 243 10.57 -11.32 30.09
C LYS A 243 9.94 -10.34 29.10
N VAL A 244 10.28 -10.53 27.84
CA VAL A 244 9.76 -9.79 26.69
C VAL A 244 9.16 -10.78 25.70
N TYR A 245 8.01 -10.43 25.12
CA TYR A 245 7.31 -11.18 24.07
C TYR A 245 7.17 -10.34 22.82
#